data_AF-A0A1T4YGZ6-F1
#
_entry.id   AF-A0A1T4YGZ6-F1
#
_cell.length_a   1.000
_cell.length_b   1.000
_cell.length_c   1.000
_cell.angle_alpha   90.00
_cell.angle_beta   90.00
_cell.angle_gamma   90.00
#
_symmetry.space_group_name_H-M   'P 1'
#
loop_
_entity.id
_entity.type
_entity.pdbx_description
1 polymer ?
#
loop_
_entity_poly.entity_id
_entity_poly.type
_entity_poly.pdbx_seq_one_letter_code
_entity_poly.pdbx_strand_id
1 'polypeptide(L)'
;MPIRTTVTIALLILTVVFSWSREVQSHGLLFERWLRESFFGGYHPQAYTQKWDIPAEANLNHSKIPVNPKAVKYGSPIGLGDAIRPFEIEEPFLLTVGCWQQVNESEKRRVNAQVVRIEPSQGRKLWGDITLADLERLLTVIENKLLT
;
A
#
# COMPACT_ATOMS: atom_id res chain seq x y z
N MET A 1 -47.53 3.91 3.88
CA MET A 1 -46.44 3.48 2.97
C MET A 1 -45.20 4.37 3.18
N PRO A 2 -44.27 4.03 4.08
CA PRO A 2 -43.05 4.82 4.34
C PRO A 2 -41.79 4.24 3.68
N ILE A 3 -41.92 3.24 2.80
CA ILE A 3 -40.78 2.44 2.30
C ILE A 3 -39.93 3.21 1.26
N ARG A 4 -40.51 4.18 0.54
CA ARG A 4 -39.81 4.89 -0.55
C ARG A 4 -38.74 5.87 -0.06
N THR A 5 -39.01 6.62 1.02
CA THR A 5 -38.10 7.66 1.53
C THR A 5 -36.85 7.07 2.19
N THR A 6 -37.00 5.93 2.88
CA THR A 6 -35.89 5.24 3.56
C THR A 6 -34.90 4.65 2.55
N VAL A 7 -35.38 4.13 1.42
CA VAL A 7 -34.53 3.58 0.35
C VAL A 7 -33.70 4.67 -0.32
N THR A 8 -34.25 5.86 -0.54
CA THR A 8 -33.51 6.98 -1.16
C THR A 8 -32.40 7.51 -0.25
N ILE A 9 -32.65 7.61 1.05
CA ILE A 9 -31.65 8.05 2.04
C ILE A 9 -30.52 7.00 2.17
N ALA A 10 -30.86 5.71 2.21
CA ALA A 10 -29.86 4.65 2.24
C ALA A 10 -28.96 4.64 1.00
N LEU A 11 -29.52 4.90 -0.19
CA LEU A 11 -28.75 4.98 -1.43
C LEU A 11 -27.79 6.19 -1.45
N LEU A 12 -28.21 7.32 -0.87
CA LEU A 12 -27.41 8.56 -0.81
C LEU A 12 -26.28 8.46 0.22
N ILE A 13 -26.50 7.78 1.34
CA ILE A 13 -25.45 7.51 2.33
C ILE A 13 -24.38 6.58 1.74
N LEU A 14 -24.79 5.57 0.95
CA LEU A 14 -23.87 4.64 0.32
C LEU A 14 -22.89 5.35 -0.63
N THR A 15 -23.38 6.27 -1.48
CA THR A 15 -22.54 6.97 -2.48
C THR A 15 -21.51 7.91 -1.85
N VAL A 16 -21.83 8.53 -0.71
CA VAL A 16 -20.90 9.39 0.02
C VAL A 16 -19.74 8.56 0.60
N VAL A 17 -20.02 7.44 1.25
CA VAL A 17 -18.96 6.58 1.84
C VAL A 17 -18.03 6.00 0.77
N PHE A 18 -18.57 5.60 -0.39
CA PHE A 18 -17.76 5.13 -1.53
C PHE A 18 -16.85 6.21 -2.13
N SER A 19 -17.26 7.48 -2.07
CA SER A 19 -16.48 8.60 -2.63
C SER A 19 -15.23 8.89 -1.77
N TRP A 20 -15.35 8.80 -0.45
CA TRP A 20 -14.22 8.99 0.47
C TRP A 20 -13.15 7.89 0.34
N SER A 21 -13.56 6.64 0.15
CA SER A 21 -12.61 5.52 -0.03
C SER A 21 -11.82 5.62 -1.35
N ARG A 22 -12.47 6.08 -2.44
CA ARG A 22 -11.80 6.34 -3.72
C ARG A 22 -10.72 7.42 -3.60
N GLU A 23 -10.98 8.44 -2.81
CA GLU A 23 -10.03 9.52 -2.62
C GLU A 23 -8.78 9.05 -1.87
N VAL A 24 -8.89 8.20 -0.85
CA VAL A 24 -7.70 7.66 -0.13
C VAL A 24 -6.85 6.79 -1.05
N GLN A 25 -7.46 5.96 -1.90
CA GLN A 25 -6.72 5.09 -2.83
C GLN A 25 -6.07 5.83 -4.00
N SER A 26 -6.65 6.95 -4.47
CA SER A 26 -6.10 7.70 -5.62
C SER A 26 -4.70 8.26 -5.35
N HIS A 27 -4.37 8.61 -4.11
CA HIS A 27 -3.09 9.22 -3.75
C HIS A 27 -1.92 8.26 -3.85
N GLY A 28 -2.12 7.01 -3.42
CA GLY A 28 -1.15 5.93 -3.61
C GLY A 28 -0.85 5.74 -5.09
N LEU A 29 -1.91 5.60 -5.90
CA LEU A 29 -1.79 5.40 -7.34
C LEU A 29 -1.12 6.57 -8.07
N LEU A 30 -1.38 7.81 -7.65
CA LEU A 30 -0.74 9.00 -8.23
C LEU A 30 0.74 9.09 -7.87
N PHE A 31 1.12 8.72 -6.64
CA PHE A 31 2.53 8.66 -6.25
C PHE A 31 3.27 7.58 -7.02
N GLU A 32 2.72 6.37 -7.05
CA GLU A 32 3.27 5.23 -7.79
C GLU A 32 3.40 5.51 -9.28
N ARG A 33 2.39 6.14 -9.90
CA ARG A 33 2.45 6.53 -11.31
C ARG A 33 3.58 7.53 -11.56
N TRP A 34 3.62 8.61 -10.79
CA TRP A 34 4.67 9.62 -10.91
C TRP A 34 6.06 8.99 -10.77
N LEU A 35 6.24 8.08 -9.82
CA LEU A 35 7.50 7.40 -9.59
C LEU A 35 7.89 6.55 -10.81
N ARG A 36 6.96 5.74 -11.35
CA ARG A 36 7.18 4.90 -12.53
C ARG A 36 7.53 5.72 -13.78
N GLU A 37 6.79 6.79 -14.02
CA GLU A 37 7.01 7.69 -15.16
C GLU A 37 8.34 8.43 -15.07
N SER A 38 8.73 8.87 -13.87
CA SER A 38 9.91 9.72 -13.69
C SER A 38 11.23 8.94 -13.65
N PHE A 39 11.23 7.74 -13.05
CA PHE A 39 12.48 7.03 -12.72
C PHE A 39 12.60 5.65 -13.36
N PHE A 40 11.48 5.05 -13.80
CA PHE A 40 11.45 3.65 -14.25
C PHE A 40 10.92 3.51 -15.68
N GLY A 41 11.20 4.51 -16.53
CA GLY A 41 10.88 4.47 -17.95
C GLY A 41 9.38 4.33 -18.25
N GLY A 42 8.52 4.74 -17.32
CA GLY A 42 7.08 4.53 -17.45
C GLY A 42 6.67 3.06 -17.35
N TYR A 43 7.36 2.25 -16.53
CA TYR A 43 7.00 0.84 -16.30
C TYR A 43 5.51 0.67 -16.00
N HIS A 44 4.89 -0.36 -16.58
CA HIS A 44 3.50 -0.74 -16.32
C HIS A 44 3.43 -2.17 -15.74
N PRO A 45 2.83 -2.36 -14.54
CA PRO A 45 2.59 -3.68 -13.96
C PRO A 45 1.81 -4.57 -14.93
N GLN A 46 2.26 -5.81 -15.10
CA GLN A 46 1.53 -6.79 -15.91
C GLN A 46 0.28 -7.29 -15.19
N ALA A 47 0.33 -7.37 -13.85
CA ALA A 47 -0.77 -7.76 -13.01
C ALA A 47 -0.76 -6.97 -11.70
N TYR A 48 -1.93 -6.78 -11.09
CA TYR A 48 -2.06 -6.12 -9.79
C TYR A 48 -1.41 -6.92 -8.65
N THR A 49 -1.35 -8.25 -8.76
CA THR A 49 -0.88 -9.15 -7.69
C THR A 49 0.54 -9.66 -7.88
N GLN A 50 1.36 -8.97 -8.67
CA GLN A 50 2.77 -9.35 -8.83
C GLN A 50 3.57 -9.14 -7.53
N LYS A 51 4.69 -9.85 -7.38
CA LYS A 51 5.54 -9.81 -6.17
C LYS A 51 6.02 -8.39 -5.85
N TRP A 52 6.48 -7.67 -6.88
CA TRP A 52 7.05 -6.34 -6.76
C TRP A 52 6.26 -5.33 -7.57
N ASP A 53 5.94 -4.19 -6.97
CA ASP A 53 5.30 -3.08 -7.67
C ASP A 53 6.13 -2.61 -8.87
N ILE A 54 7.46 -2.59 -8.72
CA ILE A 54 8.44 -2.40 -9.80
C ILE A 54 9.52 -3.48 -9.62
N PRO A 55 9.62 -4.46 -10.52
CA PRO A 55 10.59 -5.53 -10.42
C PRO A 55 12.01 -5.07 -10.79
N ALA A 56 13.02 -5.86 -10.43
CA ALA A 56 14.43 -5.58 -10.67
C ALA A 56 14.74 -5.29 -12.15
N GLU A 57 14.10 -6.03 -13.04
CA GLU A 57 14.25 -5.95 -14.49
C GLU A 57 13.74 -4.62 -15.05
N ALA A 58 12.80 -3.97 -14.36
CA ALA A 58 12.31 -2.64 -14.72
C ALA A 58 13.19 -1.51 -14.15
N ASN A 59 14.05 -1.81 -13.16
CA ASN A 59 14.93 -0.85 -12.52
C ASN A 59 16.35 -0.85 -13.13
N LEU A 60 16.44 -0.46 -14.41
CA LEU A 60 17.69 -0.50 -15.16
C LEU A 60 18.72 0.54 -14.69
N ASN A 61 18.26 1.65 -14.12
CA ASN A 61 19.10 2.81 -13.80
C ASN A 61 19.49 2.89 -12.31
N HIS A 62 18.89 2.09 -11.42
CA HIS A 62 19.12 2.17 -9.98
C HIS A 62 19.43 0.80 -9.38
N SER A 63 20.55 0.20 -9.82
CA SER A 63 21.13 -1.03 -9.27
C SER A 63 20.36 -2.34 -9.50
N LYS A 64 19.31 -2.35 -10.34
CA LYS A 64 18.49 -3.55 -10.61
C LYS A 64 17.95 -4.19 -9.32
N ILE A 65 17.58 -3.35 -8.35
CA ILE A 65 16.97 -3.77 -7.09
C ILE A 65 15.45 -3.58 -7.23
N PRO A 66 14.61 -4.54 -6.81
CA PRO A 66 13.17 -4.35 -6.84
C PRO A 66 12.74 -3.17 -5.95
N VAL A 67 11.65 -2.50 -6.33
CA VAL A 67 11.17 -1.29 -5.64
C VAL A 67 9.74 -1.50 -5.16
N ASN A 68 9.52 -1.16 -3.88
CA ASN A 68 8.23 -1.12 -3.24
C ASN A 68 7.88 0.34 -2.89
N PRO A 69 7.07 1.03 -3.70
CA PRO A 69 6.54 2.34 -3.37
C PRO A 69 5.45 2.25 -2.30
N LYS A 70 5.42 3.24 -1.41
CA LYS A 70 4.36 3.45 -0.43
C LYS A 70 4.02 4.94 -0.37
N ALA A 71 2.73 5.26 -0.32
CA ALA A 71 2.26 6.61 -0.07
C ALA A 71 1.59 6.66 1.30
N VAL A 72 2.07 7.53 2.18
CA VAL A 72 1.60 7.60 3.58
C VAL A 72 1.36 9.03 4.01
N LYS A 73 0.50 9.21 5.01
CA LYS A 73 0.38 10.51 5.68
C LYS A 73 1.68 10.80 6.43
N TYR A 74 2.18 12.03 6.32
CA TYR A 74 3.40 12.46 7.00
C TYR A 74 3.30 12.25 8.51
N GLY A 75 4.33 11.65 9.09
CA GLY A 75 4.38 11.28 10.51
C GLY A 75 3.55 10.05 10.89
N SER A 76 2.93 9.35 9.94
CA SER A 76 2.17 8.13 10.20
C SER A 76 3.01 6.87 9.92
N PRO A 77 2.69 5.73 10.55
CA PRO A 77 3.33 4.45 10.25
C PRO A 77 3.14 4.03 8.79
N ILE A 78 4.11 3.27 8.26
CA ILE A 78 4.03 2.70 6.92
C ILE A 78 3.33 1.34 6.98
N GLY A 79 2.20 1.22 6.30
CA GLY A 79 1.54 -0.07 6.11
C GLY A 79 2.22 -0.88 5.01
N LEU A 80 2.60 -2.12 5.31
CA LEU A 80 3.23 -3.03 4.34
C LEU A 80 2.23 -3.96 3.64
N GLY A 81 0.96 -3.89 4.01
CA GLY A 81 -0.10 -4.72 3.41
C GLY A 81 -0.19 -6.10 4.04
N ASP A 82 -0.29 -7.12 3.19
CA ASP A 82 -0.22 -8.54 3.59
C ASP A 82 1.06 -8.79 4.40
N ALA A 83 0.93 -9.33 5.61
CA ALA A 83 2.06 -9.53 6.51
C ALA A 83 2.96 -10.71 6.09
N ILE A 84 2.42 -11.70 5.39
CA ILE A 84 3.17 -12.90 4.99
C ILE A 84 4.20 -12.52 3.93
N ARG A 85 3.80 -11.76 2.91
CA ARG A 85 4.70 -11.39 1.81
C ARG A 85 5.99 -10.70 2.27
N PRO A 86 5.98 -9.62 3.09
CA PRO A 86 7.20 -9.00 3.58
C PRO A 86 7.99 -9.88 4.54
N PHE A 87 7.37 -10.88 5.18
CA PHE A 87 8.06 -11.85 6.02
C PHE A 87 8.94 -12.81 5.20
N GLU A 88 8.48 -13.16 4.00
CA GLU A 88 9.14 -14.08 3.05
C GLU A 88 10.12 -13.40 2.08
N ILE A 89 10.35 -12.08 2.21
CA ILE A 89 11.33 -11.40 1.35
C ILE A 89 12.75 -11.81 1.76
N GLU A 90 13.41 -12.57 0.88
CA GLU A 90 14.79 -13.04 1.04
C GLU A 90 15.80 -12.27 0.18
N GLU A 91 15.36 -11.22 -0.53
CA GLU A 91 16.22 -10.37 -1.39
C GLU A 91 16.17 -8.89 -0.97
N PRO A 92 17.24 -8.11 -1.22
CA PRO A 92 17.21 -6.68 -0.94
C PRO A 92 16.18 -5.96 -1.81
N PHE A 93 15.55 -4.92 -1.27
CA PHE A 93 14.62 -4.08 -2.03
C PHE A 93 14.71 -2.61 -1.63
N LEU A 94 14.23 -1.72 -2.51
CA LEU A 94 14.10 -0.30 -2.24
C LEU A 94 12.68 0.01 -1.76
N LEU A 95 12.55 0.44 -0.50
CA LEU A 95 11.31 1.02 0.00
C LEU A 95 11.30 2.51 -0.33
N THR A 96 10.42 2.92 -1.25
CA THR A 96 10.29 4.32 -1.67
C THR A 96 9.02 4.91 -1.07
N VAL A 97 9.16 5.87 -0.16
CA VAL A 97 8.05 6.41 0.62
C VAL A 97 7.76 7.85 0.20
N GLY A 98 6.56 8.09 -0.33
CA GLY A 98 6.02 9.41 -0.57
C GLY A 98 5.11 9.83 0.59
N CYS A 99 5.44 10.92 1.26
CA CYS A 99 4.63 11.45 2.35
C CYS A 99 3.73 12.58 1.88
N TRP A 100 2.45 12.52 2.23
CA TRP A 100 1.48 13.59 2.02
C TRP A 100 1.00 14.21 3.33
N GLN A 101 0.60 15.47 3.29
CA GLN A 101 -0.10 16.16 4.37
C GLN A 101 -1.45 16.64 3.86
N GLN A 102 -2.47 16.55 4.72
CA GLN A 102 -3.75 17.21 4.50
C GLN A 102 -3.56 18.70 4.80
N VAL A 103 -3.79 19.57 3.82
CA VAL A 103 -3.67 21.02 3.99
C VAL A 103 -5.02 21.63 4.40
N ASN A 104 -6.10 21.18 3.77
CA ASN A 104 -7.50 21.51 4.09
C ASN A 104 -8.39 20.31 3.72
N GLU A 105 -9.71 20.40 3.84
CA GLU A 105 -10.62 19.26 3.61
C GLU A 105 -10.48 18.59 2.23
N SER A 106 -10.14 19.34 1.18
CA SER A 106 -10.07 18.86 -0.19
C SER A 106 -8.66 18.77 -0.77
N GLU A 107 -7.66 19.37 -0.12
CA GLU A 107 -6.29 19.44 -0.62
C GLU A 107 -5.34 18.57 0.22
N LYS A 108 -4.66 17.66 -0.48
CA LYS A 108 -3.48 16.95 0.02
C LYS A 108 -2.25 17.37 -0.77
N ARG A 109 -1.16 17.63 -0.06
CA ARG A 109 0.12 18.03 -0.63
C ARG A 109 1.18 16.98 -0.34
N ARG A 110 2.01 16.64 -1.33
CA ARG A 110 3.23 15.86 -1.08
C ARG A 110 4.26 16.76 -0.39
N VAL A 111 4.83 16.29 0.71
CA VAL A 111 5.74 17.09 1.55
C VAL A 111 7.10 16.46 1.73
N ASN A 112 7.25 15.16 1.43
CA ASN A 112 8.52 14.46 1.52
C ASN A 112 8.50 13.23 0.60
N ALA A 113 9.66 12.84 0.11
CA ALA A 113 9.88 11.57 -0.56
C ALA A 113 11.24 11.01 -0.13
N GLN A 114 11.28 9.75 0.28
CA GLN A 114 12.49 9.10 0.77
C GLN A 114 12.65 7.72 0.12
N VAL A 115 13.89 7.29 -0.03
CA VAL A 115 14.23 5.96 -0.51
C VAL A 115 15.16 5.31 0.50
N VAL A 116 14.81 4.10 0.94
CA VAL A 116 15.64 3.31 1.84
C VAL A 116 15.84 1.93 1.23
N ARG A 117 17.08 1.47 1.20
CA ARG A 117 17.39 0.08 0.86
C ARG A 117 17.23 -0.78 2.11
N ILE A 118 16.41 -1.81 2.00
CA ILE A 118 16.16 -2.77 3.07
C ILE A 118 16.85 -4.08 2.70
N GLU A 119 17.78 -4.49 3.54
CA GLU A 119 18.38 -5.83 3.47
C GLU A 119 17.46 -6.85 4.16
N PRO A 120 17.44 -8.13 3.73
CA PRO A 120 16.59 -9.16 4.33
C PRO A 120 16.76 -9.23 5.85
N SER A 121 17.99 -9.18 6.35
CA SER A 121 18.29 -9.20 7.78
C SER A 121 17.74 -7.99 8.55
N GLN A 122 17.61 -6.83 7.91
CA GLN A 122 17.00 -5.63 8.49
C GLN A 122 15.47 -5.77 8.50
N GLY A 123 14.89 -6.24 7.39
CA GLY A 123 13.46 -6.53 7.30
C GLY A 123 13.01 -7.52 8.37
N ARG A 124 13.77 -8.59 8.60
CA ARG A 124 13.49 -9.59 9.65
C ARG A 124 13.47 -8.99 11.05
N LYS A 125 14.32 -8.02 11.36
CA LYS A 125 14.35 -7.36 12.68
C LYS A 125 13.08 -6.57 12.99
N LEU A 126 12.34 -6.11 11.98
CA LEU A 126 11.09 -5.37 12.18
C LEU A 126 9.98 -6.22 12.80
N TRP A 127 10.09 -7.55 12.69
CA TRP A 127 9.09 -8.49 13.20
C TRP A 127 9.32 -8.90 14.66
N GLY A 128 10.48 -8.56 15.25
CA GLY A 128 10.84 -9.00 16.59
C GLY A 128 10.83 -10.53 16.69
N ASP A 129 10.10 -11.06 17.67
CA ASP A 129 10.00 -12.49 17.95
C ASP A 129 8.88 -13.21 17.19
N ILE A 130 8.13 -12.49 16.33
CA ILE A 130 7.03 -13.06 15.55
C ILE A 130 7.59 -14.06 14.53
N THR A 131 7.03 -15.28 14.49
CA THR A 131 7.39 -16.31 13.50
C THR A 131 6.39 -16.35 12.34
N LEU A 132 6.77 -17.00 11.23
CA LEU A 132 5.83 -17.24 10.11
C LEU A 132 4.61 -18.03 10.59
N ALA A 133 4.83 -19.04 11.42
CA ALA A 133 3.76 -19.87 11.99
C ALA A 133 2.78 -19.06 12.84
N ASP A 134 3.22 -17.97 13.49
CA ASP A 134 2.33 -17.08 14.22
C ASP A 134 1.44 -16.26 13.27
N LEU A 135 2.01 -15.78 12.15
CA LEU A 135 1.27 -15.07 11.10
C LEU A 135 0.23 -15.98 10.43
N GLU A 136 0.61 -17.21 10.08
CA GLU A 136 -0.30 -18.20 9.48
C GLU A 136 -1.44 -18.58 10.43
N ARG A 137 -1.14 -18.72 11.73
CA ARG A 137 -2.17 -18.95 12.75
C ARG A 137 -3.14 -17.78 12.84
N LEU A 138 -2.64 -16.55 12.82
CA LEU A 138 -3.47 -15.34 12.83
C LEU A 138 -4.35 -15.26 11.58
N LEU A 139 -3.79 -15.54 10.40
CA LEU A 139 -4.54 -15.56 9.15
C LEU A 139 -5.67 -16.58 9.20
N THR A 140 -5.40 -17.78 9.71
CA THR A 140 -6.41 -18.84 9.88
C THR A 140 -7.58 -18.39 10.76
N VAL A 141 -7.31 -17.63 11.83
CA VAL A 141 -8.36 -17.07 12.70
C VAL A 141 -9.17 -16.00 11.98
N ILE A 142 -8.52 -15.10 11.25
CA ILE A 142 -9.18 -14.01 10.51
C ILE A 142 -10.08 -14.55 9.39
N GLU A 143 -9.64 -15.59 8.69
CA GLU A 143 -10.39 -16.20 7.59
C GLU A 143 -11.50 -17.15 8.05
N ASN A 144 -11.56 -17.46 9.36
CA ASN A 144 -12.57 -18.34 9.91
C ASN A 144 -13.95 -17.66 9.94
N LYS A 145 -14.75 -17.94 8.90
CA LYS A 145 -16.12 -17.45 8.71
C LYS A 145 -17.13 -17.89 9.78
N LEU A 146 -16.75 -18.76 10.72
CA LEU A 146 -17.61 -19.17 11.84
C LEU A 146 -17.53 -18.20 13.04
N LEU A 147 -16.56 -17.27 13.04
CA LEU A 147 -16.35 -16.28 14.09
C LEU A 147 -16.96 -14.89 13.77
N THR A 148 -17.58 -14.75 12.60
CA THR A 148 -18.24 -13.54 12.08
C THR A 148 -19.63 -13.85 11.60
#